data_AF-G3VKD7-F1
#
_entry.id   AF-G3VKD7-F1
#
_cell.length_a   1.000
_cell.length_b   1.000
_cell.length_c   1.000
_cell.angle_alpha   90.00
_cell.angle_beta   90.00
_cell.angle_gamma   90.00
#
_symmetry.space_group_name_H-M   'P 1'
#
loop_
_entity.id
_entity.type
_entity.pdbx_description
1 polymer ?
#
loop_
_entity_poly.entity_id
_entity_poly.type
_entity_poly.pdbx_seq_one_letter_code
_entity_poly.pdbx_strand_id
1 'polypeptide(L)'
;MNENHCKSQPCEMVQPNGGPSGDYGTLGEGSSLGKSAMLHLPSNQVSPEALQRCLEENQELRDALRQSNHMLRQRYQEFLNFQANQKEEKEFLMQKFQEARKLVEKLNMEKLELKRQKEKALQESEEGQIPGETEKEALRTLKEQLEERLRQFQETNESLQKEKEVLLLENQELRKQAARGPAGESQPRTKDSEIQPQGLPETESLQGASGRSGDSSESLKKKMQDVENENTALKQELVSLQGKMAQMAVREKDVERRAEQQLQALKRQVEQLTEDKGSVKAQVTSLLGELQESQSRLEISNKDKQVLEDRARTASERVKHLESENEQLHKQHSVQVEQLRMQTQNVEAALRMERQAASEEKRKLAQLQVAYRQLFQEYDNHIKNSQASSERSRGMDLQLEDLNQQLQQAEEALVAKQELIDKLKEEAEQHKTVMETIPVLKAQADIYKADFQAERQAREKLAERKELLQDQLQQLQREYNKLRVDSKENTRIEDMRKRHVENPQPALPQPVHLINHHLSFHPIPPGQRRSLPDEQPDFCCPKCQYQAPDIDTLQIHVMECIE
;
A
#
# COMPACT_ATOMS: atom_id res chain seq x y z
N MET A 1 8.92 -11.88 28.93
CA MET A 1 10.13 -11.15 28.50
C MET A 1 10.32 -11.49 27.03
N ASN A 2 10.24 -10.52 26.12
CA ASN A 2 10.52 -10.70 24.69
C ASN A 2 11.43 -9.54 24.27
N GLU A 3 12.72 -9.78 24.18
CA GLU A 3 13.71 -8.77 23.77
C GLU A 3 13.91 -8.81 22.25
N ASN A 4 13.18 -7.96 21.54
CA ASN A 4 13.41 -7.72 20.11
C ASN A 4 14.76 -7.01 19.93
N HIS A 5 15.81 -7.80 19.71
CA HIS A 5 17.15 -7.35 19.37
C HIS A 5 17.18 -6.70 17.97
N CYS A 6 16.88 -5.41 17.91
CA CYS A 6 17.05 -4.63 16.68
C CYS A 6 18.54 -4.32 16.47
N LYS A 7 19.22 -5.15 15.67
CA LYS A 7 20.62 -4.91 15.27
C LYS A 7 20.67 -3.77 14.26
N SER A 8 21.02 -2.56 14.71
CA SER A 8 21.36 -1.44 13.85
C SER A 8 22.71 -1.67 13.16
N GLN A 9 22.66 -2.09 11.90
CA GLN A 9 23.83 -2.18 11.03
C GLN A 9 24.26 -0.76 10.62
N PRO A 10 25.54 -0.37 10.77
CA PRO A 10 25.99 0.96 10.35
C PRO A 10 26.01 1.05 8.82
N CYS A 11 25.48 2.14 8.27
CA CYS A 11 25.63 2.45 6.85
C CYS A 11 27.10 2.83 6.56
N GLU A 12 27.82 1.99 5.82
CA GLU A 12 29.10 2.36 5.24
C GLU A 12 28.91 3.48 4.21
N MET A 13 29.20 4.71 4.62
CA MET A 13 29.28 5.84 3.70
C MET A 13 30.64 5.80 2.98
N VAL A 14 30.63 5.33 1.73
CA VAL A 14 31.77 5.32 0.82
C VAL A 14 32.42 6.71 0.77
N GLN A 15 33.70 6.78 1.14
CA GLN A 15 34.49 7.99 0.96
C GLN A 15 34.98 8.10 -0.48
N PRO A 16 34.91 9.29 -1.13
CA PRO A 16 35.67 9.55 -2.33
C PRO A 16 37.14 9.77 -1.93
N ASN A 17 37.92 8.69 -1.90
CA ASN A 17 39.36 8.79 -1.66
C ASN A 17 40.02 9.63 -2.77
N GLY A 18 40.94 10.51 -2.37
CA GLY A 18 41.70 11.34 -3.29
C GLY A 18 42.60 10.49 -4.18
N GLY A 19 42.71 10.87 -5.46
CA GLY A 19 43.62 10.21 -6.40
C GLY A 19 45.07 10.67 -6.20
N PRO A 20 46.04 9.76 -6.34
CA PRO A 20 47.41 10.10 -6.70
C PRO A 20 47.64 9.97 -8.22
N SER A 21 48.54 10.81 -8.72
CA SER A 21 48.92 10.95 -10.13
C SER A 21 49.46 9.68 -10.78
N GLY A 22 49.09 9.48 -12.05
CA GLY A 22 49.95 9.01 -13.14
C GLY A 22 50.67 7.65 -13.04
N ASP A 23 50.27 6.70 -13.88
CA ASP A 23 51.15 6.26 -14.97
C ASP A 23 50.37 5.61 -16.12
N TYR A 24 50.95 5.60 -17.33
CA TYR A 24 50.33 5.08 -18.56
C TYR A 24 50.56 3.57 -18.73
N GLY A 25 49.53 2.79 -19.12
CA GLY A 25 49.73 1.34 -19.30
C GLY A 25 48.56 0.49 -19.83
N THR A 26 48.16 0.70 -21.09
CA THR A 26 47.89 -0.38 -22.08
C THR A 26 46.78 -1.45 -21.83
N LEU A 27 45.72 -1.35 -22.67
CA LEU A 27 44.81 -2.43 -23.16
C LEU A 27 43.86 -3.18 -22.20
N GLY A 28 42.60 -3.30 -22.65
CA GLY A 28 41.59 -4.18 -22.05
C GLY A 28 40.15 -3.77 -22.40
N GLU A 29 39.66 -4.08 -23.61
CA GLU A 29 38.26 -3.88 -23.96
C GLU A 29 37.34 -4.81 -23.15
N GLY A 30 36.26 -4.28 -22.57
CA GLY A 30 35.22 -5.11 -21.96
C GLY A 30 34.35 -4.40 -20.94
N SER A 31 33.22 -3.83 -21.39
CA SER A 31 31.89 -3.91 -20.75
C SER A 31 30.99 -2.76 -21.22
N SER A 32 30.06 -3.08 -22.11
CA SER A 32 28.97 -2.19 -22.49
C SER A 32 27.93 -2.14 -21.37
N LEU A 33 27.91 -1.06 -20.58
CA LEU A 33 26.73 -0.64 -19.79
C LEU A 33 26.81 0.85 -19.46
N GLY A 34 25.73 1.60 -19.77
CA GLY A 34 25.60 3.02 -19.44
C GLY A 34 26.18 3.98 -20.48
N LYS A 35 25.34 4.37 -21.46
CA LYS A 35 25.61 5.58 -22.26
C LYS A 35 25.56 6.79 -21.34
N SER A 36 26.72 7.30 -20.92
CA SER A 36 26.79 8.63 -20.30
C SER A 36 26.24 9.64 -21.31
N ALA A 37 25.10 10.26 -20.97
CA ALA A 37 24.55 11.38 -21.73
C ALA A 37 25.45 12.61 -21.52
N MET A 38 26.58 12.62 -22.21
CA MET A 38 27.51 13.74 -22.20
C MET A 38 26.84 14.90 -22.93
N LEU A 39 26.42 15.91 -22.16
CA LEU A 39 25.80 17.14 -22.67
C LEU A 39 26.80 17.84 -23.59
N HIS A 40 26.60 17.68 -24.89
CA HIS A 40 27.42 18.27 -25.94
C HIS A 40 27.10 19.78 -26.02
N LEU A 41 27.77 20.60 -25.21
CA LEU A 41 27.69 22.06 -25.35
C LEU A 41 28.40 22.49 -26.64
N PRO A 42 27.81 23.37 -27.47
CA PRO A 42 28.45 23.85 -28.69
C PRO A 42 29.70 24.68 -28.36
N SER A 43 30.86 24.20 -28.79
CA SER A 43 32.13 24.93 -28.66
C SER A 43 32.22 26.08 -29.65
N ASN A 44 31.52 27.19 -29.37
CA ASN A 44 31.82 28.52 -29.90
C ASN A 44 31.16 29.60 -29.01
N GLN A 45 31.95 30.60 -28.58
CA GLN A 45 31.56 31.78 -27.78
C GLN A 45 31.33 31.61 -26.26
N VAL A 46 32.18 30.86 -25.56
CA VAL A 46 32.42 31.10 -24.12
C VAL A 46 33.69 31.94 -23.99
N SER A 47 33.59 33.16 -23.45
CA SER A 47 34.79 33.97 -23.19
C SER A 47 35.63 33.31 -22.08
N PRO A 48 36.97 33.45 -22.07
CA PRO A 48 37.81 32.86 -21.03
C PRO A 48 37.39 33.32 -19.62
N GLU A 49 36.89 34.55 -19.48
CA GLU A 49 36.32 35.11 -18.24
C GLU A 49 35.00 34.46 -17.80
N ALA A 50 34.19 33.94 -18.74
CA ALA A 50 32.97 33.19 -18.42
C ALA A 50 33.30 31.75 -18.01
N LEU A 51 34.31 31.14 -18.64
CA LEU A 51 34.81 29.82 -18.23
C LEU A 51 35.46 29.88 -16.84
N GLN A 52 36.29 30.89 -16.57
CA GLN A 52 36.93 31.11 -15.28
C GLN A 52 35.90 31.27 -14.15
N ARG A 53 34.88 32.12 -14.33
CA ARG A 53 33.78 32.27 -13.36
C ARG A 53 33.02 30.96 -13.14
N CYS A 54 32.74 30.20 -14.20
CA CYS A 54 32.07 28.90 -14.05
C CYS A 54 32.90 27.88 -13.24
N LEU A 55 34.24 27.94 -13.34
CA LEU A 55 35.14 27.12 -12.52
C LEU A 55 35.18 27.59 -11.05
N GLU A 56 35.19 28.90 -10.81
CA GLU A 56 35.12 29.51 -9.48
C GLU A 56 33.78 29.16 -8.79
N GLU A 57 32.65 29.37 -9.47
CA GLU A 57 31.31 28.95 -9.01
C GLU A 57 31.24 27.43 -8.73
N ASN A 58 31.86 26.59 -9.58
CA ASN A 58 31.93 25.14 -9.32
C ASN A 58 32.77 24.81 -8.07
N GLN A 59 33.83 25.55 -7.80
CA GLN A 59 34.65 25.37 -6.61
C GLN A 59 33.90 25.81 -5.36
N GLU A 60 33.25 26.98 -5.39
CA GLU A 60 32.38 27.47 -4.32
C GLU A 60 31.23 26.48 -4.02
N LEU A 61 30.56 25.95 -5.04
CA LEU A 61 29.53 24.93 -4.89
C LEU A 61 30.05 23.64 -4.24
N ARG A 62 31.26 23.20 -4.63
CA ARG A 62 31.92 22.03 -4.00
C ARG A 62 32.26 22.28 -2.54
N ASP A 63 32.75 23.47 -2.22
CA ASP A 63 33.12 23.85 -0.86
C ASP A 63 31.87 24.02 0.03
N ALA A 64 30.81 24.64 -0.48
CA ALA A 64 29.49 24.70 0.16
C ALA A 64 28.88 23.31 0.39
N LEU A 65 28.99 22.39 -0.58
CA LEU A 65 28.58 20.99 -0.43
C LEU A 65 29.39 20.26 0.65
N ARG A 66 30.71 20.48 0.74
CA ARG A 66 31.54 19.90 1.81
C ARG A 66 31.14 20.46 3.18
N GLN A 67 30.95 21.77 3.30
CA GLN A 67 30.51 22.41 4.54
C GLN A 67 29.13 21.92 4.98
N SER A 68 28.17 21.84 4.06
CA SER A 68 26.82 21.30 4.33
C SER A 68 26.86 19.84 4.80
N ASN A 69 27.65 18.99 4.15
CA ASN A 69 27.86 17.60 4.58
C ASN A 69 28.54 17.50 5.94
N HIS A 70 29.49 18.39 6.26
CA HIS A 70 30.13 18.43 7.58
C HIS A 70 29.14 18.83 8.67
N MET A 71 28.37 19.90 8.45
CA MET A 71 27.31 20.35 9.35
C MET A 71 26.26 19.26 9.57
N LEU A 72 25.83 18.56 8.51
CA LEU A 72 24.86 17.45 8.63
C LEU A 72 25.41 16.30 9.48
N ARG A 73 26.69 15.93 9.32
CA ARG A 73 27.36 14.93 10.17
C ARG A 73 27.43 15.37 11.63
N GLN A 74 27.76 16.65 11.89
CA GLN A 74 27.76 17.19 13.25
C GLN A 74 26.36 17.15 13.87
N ARG A 75 25.33 17.64 13.17
CA ARG A 75 23.93 17.61 13.65
C ARG A 75 23.43 16.18 13.87
N TYR A 76 23.84 15.23 13.04
CA TYR A 76 23.53 13.82 13.23
C TYR A 76 24.20 13.26 14.51
N GLN A 77 25.46 13.60 14.77
CA GLN A 77 26.15 13.20 16.01
C GLN A 77 25.51 13.84 17.26
N GLU A 78 25.15 15.13 17.20
CA GLU A 78 24.41 15.82 18.26
C GLU A 78 23.06 15.15 18.54
N PHE A 79 22.34 14.74 17.48
CA PHE A 79 21.07 14.00 17.61
C PHE A 79 21.24 12.62 18.24
N LEU A 80 22.28 11.86 17.86
CA LEU A 80 22.59 10.57 18.49
C LEU A 80 22.92 10.73 19.98
N ASN A 81 23.71 11.74 20.33
CA ASN A 81 24.04 12.04 21.73
C ASN A 81 22.79 12.47 22.52
N PHE A 82 21.91 13.30 21.94
CA PHE A 82 20.64 13.68 22.55
C PHE A 82 19.72 12.47 22.77
N GLN A 83 19.63 11.56 21.79
CA GLN A 83 18.84 10.34 21.92
C GLN A 83 19.38 9.40 23.02
N ALA A 84 20.72 9.28 23.15
CA ALA A 84 21.35 8.53 24.23
C ALA A 84 21.02 9.15 25.60
N ASN A 85 21.24 10.46 25.76
CA ASN A 85 20.94 11.17 27.01
C ASN A 85 19.46 11.08 27.41
N GLN A 86 18.53 11.21 26.45
CA GLN A 86 17.09 11.04 26.70
C GLN A 86 16.75 9.63 27.18
N LYS A 87 17.43 8.60 26.66
CA LYS A 87 17.26 7.22 27.09
C LYS A 87 17.76 7.04 28.54
N GLU A 88 18.95 7.55 28.85
CA GLU A 88 19.52 7.52 30.21
C GLU A 88 18.64 8.26 31.22
N GLU A 89 18.14 9.45 30.87
CA GLU A 89 17.22 10.23 31.72
C GLU A 89 15.91 9.47 31.98
N LYS A 90 15.35 8.82 30.95
CA LYS A 90 14.14 8.00 31.09
C LYS A 90 14.39 6.76 31.96
N GLU A 91 15.55 6.12 31.84
CA GLU A 91 15.93 4.99 32.68
C GLU A 91 16.14 5.40 34.13
N PHE A 92 16.82 6.53 34.38
CA PHE A 92 16.96 7.12 35.72
C PHE A 92 15.60 7.47 36.33
N LEU A 93 14.72 8.15 35.59
CA LEU A 93 13.39 8.52 36.07
C LEU A 93 12.54 7.27 36.38
N MET A 94 12.63 6.23 35.55
CA MET A 94 11.97 4.95 35.80
C MET A 94 12.51 4.25 37.06
N GLN A 95 13.82 4.28 37.31
CA GLN A 95 14.41 3.78 38.56
C GLN A 95 13.89 4.57 39.77
N LYS A 96 13.84 5.91 39.71
CA LYS A 96 13.30 6.75 40.78
C LYS A 96 11.82 6.51 41.05
N PHE A 97 11.00 6.28 40.02
CA PHE A 97 9.61 5.86 40.18
C PHE A 97 9.49 4.48 40.85
N GLN A 98 10.37 3.52 40.53
CA GLN A 98 10.39 2.21 41.20
C GLN A 98 10.83 2.31 42.67
N GLU A 99 11.81 3.14 43.00
CA GLU A 99 12.21 3.44 44.37
C GLU A 99 11.06 4.07 45.17
N ALA A 100 10.42 5.12 44.63
CA ALA A 100 9.29 5.78 45.25
C ALA A 100 8.10 4.82 45.45
N ARG A 101 7.81 3.97 44.46
CA ARG A 101 6.79 2.93 44.57
C ARG A 101 7.10 1.93 45.69
N LYS A 102 8.33 1.42 45.78
CA LYS A 102 8.76 0.52 46.86
C LYS A 102 8.64 1.18 48.24
N LEU A 103 8.92 2.49 48.35
CA LEU A 103 8.74 3.25 49.58
C LEU A 103 7.26 3.37 49.96
N VAL A 104 6.38 3.68 49.01
CA VAL A 104 4.91 3.73 49.23
C VAL A 104 4.36 2.35 49.61
N GLU A 105 4.83 1.28 48.97
CA GLU A 105 4.47 -0.10 49.33
C GLU A 105 4.89 -0.44 50.78
N LYS A 106 6.11 -0.07 51.21
CA LYS A 106 6.56 -0.20 52.61
C LYS A 106 5.69 0.60 53.59
N LEU A 107 5.46 1.89 53.32
CA LEU A 107 4.63 2.75 54.17
C LEU A 107 3.18 2.26 54.26
N ASN A 108 2.64 1.66 53.19
CA ASN A 108 1.32 1.03 53.23
C ASN A 108 1.30 -0.24 54.10
N MET A 109 2.36 -1.06 54.08
CA MET A 109 2.50 -2.21 54.98
C MET A 109 2.63 -1.78 56.45
N GLU A 110 3.45 -0.76 56.73
CA GLU A 110 3.57 -0.17 58.07
C GLU A 110 2.24 0.42 58.56
N LYS A 111 1.53 1.15 57.69
CA LYS A 111 0.18 1.67 57.98
C LYS A 111 -0.84 0.57 58.25
N LEU A 112 -0.78 -0.55 57.51
CA LEU A 112 -1.66 -1.70 57.73
C LEU A 112 -1.34 -2.39 59.07
N GLU A 113 -0.06 -2.55 59.40
CA GLU A 113 0.37 -3.14 60.67
C GLU A 113 0.01 -2.24 61.86
N LEU A 114 0.21 -0.92 61.78
CA LEU A 114 -0.26 0.04 62.78
C LEU A 114 -1.79 0.02 62.93
N LYS A 115 -2.54 -0.14 61.82
CA LYS A 115 -4.00 -0.29 61.86
C LYS A 115 -4.39 -1.59 62.59
N ARG A 116 -3.69 -2.70 62.31
CA ARG A 116 -3.90 -4.00 62.99
C ARG A 116 -3.56 -3.94 64.47
N GLN A 117 -2.48 -3.23 64.85
CA GLN A 117 -2.12 -2.99 66.25
C GLN A 117 -3.17 -2.14 66.97
N LYS A 118 -3.69 -1.10 66.31
CA LYS A 118 -4.80 -0.30 66.83
C LYS A 118 -6.09 -1.13 66.99
N GLU A 119 -6.43 -1.96 66.01
CA GLU A 119 -7.61 -2.84 66.06
C GLU A 119 -7.48 -3.87 67.19
N LYS A 120 -6.28 -4.43 67.41
CA LYS A 120 -5.98 -5.28 68.57
C LYS A 120 -6.15 -4.55 69.90
N ALA A 121 -5.57 -3.36 70.05
CA ALA A 121 -5.69 -2.57 71.28
C ALA A 121 -7.15 -2.13 71.56
N LEU A 122 -7.96 -1.95 70.51
CA LEU A 122 -9.42 -1.75 70.62
C LEU A 122 -10.13 -3.03 71.07
N GLN A 123 -9.81 -4.18 70.46
CA GLN A 123 -10.43 -5.47 70.81
C GLN A 123 -10.04 -5.92 72.23
N GLU A 124 -8.79 -5.72 72.65
CA GLU A 124 -8.31 -5.93 74.03
C GLU A 124 -9.01 -4.98 75.03
N SER A 125 -9.44 -3.79 74.58
CA SER A 125 -10.28 -2.87 75.37
C SER A 125 -11.78 -3.23 75.36
N GLU A 126 -12.25 -4.07 74.45
CA GLU A 126 -13.66 -4.49 74.33
C GLU A 126 -13.92 -5.88 74.94
N GLU A 127 -12.96 -6.81 74.89
CA GLU A 127 -13.09 -8.20 75.38
C GLU A 127 -12.90 -8.38 76.89
N GLY A 128 -12.80 -7.28 77.65
CA GLY A 128 -13.08 -7.29 79.09
C GLY A 128 -11.95 -7.78 80.00
N GLN A 129 -10.81 -7.09 79.97
CA GLN A 129 -10.08 -6.82 81.21
C GLN A 129 -10.18 -5.34 81.52
N ILE A 130 -10.55 -5.01 82.76
CA ILE A 130 -10.37 -3.66 83.30
C ILE A 130 -8.85 -3.41 83.24
N PRO A 131 -8.35 -2.43 82.46
CA PRO A 131 -6.95 -2.06 82.59
C PRO A 131 -6.79 -1.59 84.02
N GLY A 132 -5.91 -2.24 84.78
CA GLY A 132 -5.61 -1.85 86.16
C GLY A 132 -5.28 -0.38 86.18
N GLU A 133 -5.62 0.35 87.26
CA GLU A 133 -5.63 1.82 87.22
C GLU A 133 -4.34 2.41 86.65
N THR A 134 -3.20 1.77 86.89
CA THR A 134 -1.87 2.04 86.29
C THR A 134 -1.84 2.17 84.75
N GLU A 135 -2.56 1.36 83.98
CA GLU A 135 -2.58 1.44 82.51
C GLU A 135 -3.55 2.53 82.01
N LYS A 136 -4.65 2.75 82.73
CA LYS A 136 -5.50 3.94 82.52
C LYS A 136 -4.79 5.23 82.93
N GLU A 137 -3.88 5.18 83.90
CA GLU A 137 -2.98 6.27 84.28
C GLU A 137 -1.93 6.51 83.21
N ALA A 138 -1.32 5.43 82.68
CA ALA A 138 -0.33 5.53 81.61
C ALA A 138 -0.93 6.08 80.31
N LEU A 139 -2.15 5.66 79.94
CA LEU A 139 -2.86 6.21 78.78
C LEU A 139 -3.37 7.64 79.02
N ARG A 140 -3.77 8.00 80.25
CA ARG A 140 -4.10 9.38 80.61
C ARG A 140 -2.88 10.28 80.55
N THR A 141 -1.77 9.90 81.18
CA THR A 141 -0.52 10.67 81.17
C THR A 141 0.10 10.76 79.77
N LEU A 142 0.04 9.71 78.94
CA LEU A 142 0.49 9.79 77.55
C LEU A 142 -0.42 10.72 76.70
N LYS A 143 -1.73 10.69 76.94
CA LYS A 143 -2.68 11.61 76.31
C LYS A 143 -2.43 13.06 76.75
N GLU A 144 -2.23 13.30 78.05
CA GLU A 144 -1.90 14.60 78.61
C GLU A 144 -0.56 15.11 78.06
N GLN A 145 0.47 14.27 77.96
CA GLN A 145 1.75 14.61 77.32
C GLN A 145 1.58 14.98 75.84
N LEU A 146 0.71 14.29 75.09
CA LEU A 146 0.42 14.64 73.70
C LEU A 146 -0.38 15.94 73.58
N GLU A 147 -1.37 16.18 74.45
CA GLU A 147 -2.16 17.41 74.50
C GLU A 147 -1.35 18.62 75.00
N GLU A 148 -0.39 18.41 75.91
CA GLU A 148 0.54 19.42 76.36
C GLU A 148 1.60 19.72 75.31
N ARG A 149 2.15 18.70 74.64
CA ARG A 149 3.06 18.92 73.51
C ARG A 149 2.38 19.62 72.32
N LEU A 150 1.09 19.33 72.08
CA LEU A 150 0.29 20.06 71.10
C LEU A 150 0.06 21.52 71.54
N ARG A 151 -0.23 21.77 72.82
CA ARG A 151 -0.33 23.12 73.39
C ARG A 151 1.00 23.88 73.29
N GLN A 152 2.13 23.28 73.62
CA GLN A 152 3.46 23.88 73.45
C GLN A 152 3.74 24.22 71.97
N PHE A 153 3.36 23.36 71.01
CA PHE A 153 3.44 23.69 69.59
C PHE A 153 2.49 24.81 69.15
N GLN A 154 1.31 24.93 69.78
CA GLN A 154 0.38 26.04 69.54
C GLN A 154 0.90 27.35 70.15
N GLU A 155 1.37 27.34 71.40
CA GLU A 155 1.93 28.48 72.11
C GLU A 155 3.22 28.99 71.45
N THR A 156 4.10 28.11 70.98
CA THR A 156 5.29 28.51 70.20
C THR A 156 4.91 29.10 68.85
N ASN A 157 3.92 28.56 68.14
CA ASN A 157 3.39 29.19 66.93
C ASN A 157 2.76 30.56 67.23
N GLU A 158 1.95 30.68 68.28
CA GLU A 158 1.38 31.96 68.71
C GLU A 158 2.46 32.96 69.13
N SER A 159 3.52 32.50 69.80
CA SER A 159 4.65 33.34 70.21
C SER A 159 5.45 33.83 69.01
N LEU A 160 5.76 32.96 68.04
CA LEU A 160 6.40 33.32 66.77
C LEU A 160 5.49 34.21 65.91
N GLN A 161 4.17 34.04 65.99
CA GLN A 161 3.20 34.86 65.27
C GLN A 161 3.04 36.24 65.93
N LYS A 162 3.06 36.33 67.26
CA LYS A 162 3.17 37.59 68.03
C LYS A 162 4.51 38.29 67.78
N GLU A 163 5.62 37.55 67.73
CA GLU A 163 6.94 38.08 67.38
C GLU A 163 6.96 38.61 65.95
N LYS A 164 6.39 37.87 64.99
CA LYS A 164 6.17 38.35 63.61
C LYS A 164 5.30 39.59 63.56
N GLU A 165 4.24 39.69 64.37
CA GLU A 165 3.40 40.89 64.46
C GLU A 165 4.14 42.06 65.10
N VAL A 166 4.94 41.84 66.14
CA VAL A 166 5.80 42.86 66.75
C VAL A 166 6.87 43.34 65.77
N LEU A 167 7.57 42.44 65.06
CA LEU A 167 8.56 42.79 64.04
C LEU A 167 7.92 43.48 62.82
N LEU A 168 6.66 43.17 62.50
CA LEU A 168 5.87 43.89 61.48
C LEU A 168 5.45 45.27 61.97
N LEU A 169 5.04 45.42 63.23
CA LEU A 169 4.71 46.70 63.85
C LEU A 169 5.95 47.58 64.02
N GLU A 170 7.10 47.02 64.38
CA GLU A 170 8.39 47.69 64.45
C GLU A 170 8.86 48.11 63.05
N ASN A 171 8.74 47.24 62.04
CA ASN A 171 8.94 47.64 60.63
C ASN A 171 7.96 48.73 60.19
N GLN A 172 6.71 48.70 60.65
CA GLN A 172 5.72 49.71 60.32
C GLN A 172 5.99 51.03 61.04
N GLU A 173 6.54 50.99 62.25
CA GLU A 173 6.87 52.15 63.07
C GLU A 173 8.18 52.82 62.60
N LEU A 174 9.21 52.03 62.27
CA LEU A 174 10.39 52.50 61.54
C LEU A 174 10.01 53.13 60.19
N ARG A 175 8.97 52.62 59.51
CA ARG A 175 8.38 53.24 58.30
C ARG A 175 7.51 54.48 58.57
N LYS A 176 6.91 54.63 59.76
CA LYS A 176 6.12 55.82 60.15
C LYS A 176 7.00 56.96 60.64
N GLN A 177 8.05 56.65 61.41
CA GLN A 177 9.06 57.62 61.85
C GLN A 177 9.84 58.20 60.65
N ALA A 178 9.98 57.42 59.57
CA ALA A 178 10.49 57.90 58.29
C ALA A 178 9.48 58.71 57.43
N ALA A 179 8.24 58.92 57.88
CA ALA A 179 7.14 59.41 57.04
C ALA A 179 6.24 60.52 57.63
N ARG A 180 6.55 61.10 58.81
CA ARG A 180 5.78 62.24 59.34
C ARG A 180 6.59 63.37 60.00
N GLY A 181 6.80 64.45 59.23
CA GLY A 181 6.28 65.77 59.66
C GLY A 181 4.78 65.87 59.31
N PRO A 182 4.05 66.99 59.56
CA PRO A 182 4.56 68.38 59.50
C PRO A 182 3.94 69.36 60.54
N ALA A 183 4.08 70.65 60.24
CA ALA A 183 3.77 71.88 61.01
C ALA A 183 2.29 72.25 61.28
N GLY A 184 2.12 73.25 62.18
CA GLY A 184 0.95 74.16 62.30
C GLY A 184 -0.24 73.64 63.13
N GLU A 185 -1.07 74.46 63.80
CA GLU A 185 -1.02 75.90 64.11
C GLU A 185 -2.05 76.25 65.25
N SER A 186 -1.78 77.27 66.07
CA SER A 186 -2.72 78.07 66.92
C SER A 186 -3.84 77.45 67.83
N GLN A 187 -3.71 77.68 69.15
CA GLN A 187 -4.71 78.16 70.15
C GLN A 187 -6.08 77.44 70.39
N PRO A 188 -6.59 77.38 71.65
CA PRO A 188 -7.21 78.56 72.31
C PRO A 188 -7.07 78.71 73.85
N ARG A 189 -7.69 79.79 74.35
CA ARG A 189 -7.83 80.30 75.75
C ARG A 189 -8.32 79.20 76.75
N THR A 190 -8.05 79.22 78.06
CA THR A 190 -8.38 80.18 79.14
C THR A 190 -7.65 79.76 80.47
N LYS A 191 -7.49 80.50 81.59
CA LYS A 191 -7.91 81.85 82.07
C LYS A 191 -7.12 82.29 83.35
N ASP A 192 -7.43 83.49 83.87
CA ASP A 192 -7.38 83.99 85.28
C ASP A 192 -6.25 83.57 86.25
N SER A 193 -5.47 84.55 86.73
CA SER A 193 -5.43 84.95 88.17
C SER A 193 -4.45 86.11 88.41
N GLU A 194 -4.99 87.33 88.56
CA GLU A 194 -4.30 88.43 89.26
C GLU A 194 -4.39 88.22 90.77
N ILE A 195 -3.26 88.23 91.50
CA ILE A 195 -3.23 88.51 92.94
C ILE A 195 -2.00 89.37 93.29
N GLN A 196 -2.24 90.66 93.47
CA GLN A 196 -1.53 91.59 94.38
C GLN A 196 -2.15 91.40 95.81
N PRO A 197 -1.70 92.00 96.95
CA PRO A 197 -0.70 93.08 97.17
C PRO A 197 0.06 93.08 98.54
N GLN A 198 0.63 94.25 98.91
CA GLN A 198 0.60 94.94 100.24
C GLN A 198 1.71 94.81 101.33
N GLY A 199 1.99 95.98 101.96
CA GLY A 199 2.82 96.22 103.19
C GLY A 199 4.21 96.85 102.88
N LEU A 200 4.56 98.14 103.08
CA LEU A 200 4.28 99.19 104.12
C LEU A 200 4.75 98.78 105.54
N PRO A 201 5.25 99.70 106.42
CA PRO A 201 5.23 101.19 106.42
C PRO A 201 6.62 101.86 106.19
N GLU A 202 6.80 103.14 105.85
CA GLU A 202 6.49 104.47 106.49
C GLU A 202 7.44 104.95 107.62
N THR A 203 7.45 106.29 107.79
CA THR A 203 7.93 107.14 108.90
C THR A 203 9.45 107.41 109.05
N GLU A 204 9.92 108.63 109.35
CA GLU A 204 9.26 109.94 109.48
C GLU A 204 10.26 111.14 109.46
N SER A 205 9.74 112.34 109.19
CA SER A 205 9.94 113.64 109.91
C SER A 205 11.30 114.10 110.49
N LEU A 206 11.61 115.40 110.65
CA LEU A 206 11.01 116.69 110.22
C LEU A 206 12.04 117.84 110.39
N GLN A 207 11.69 119.02 109.85
CA GLN A 207 12.02 120.42 110.25
C GLN A 207 12.83 120.65 111.55
N GLY A 208 13.69 121.66 111.73
CA GLY A 208 13.64 123.05 111.25
C GLY A 208 13.75 124.04 112.45
N ALA A 209 13.97 125.33 112.15
CA ALA A 209 13.87 126.51 113.07
C ALA A 209 14.88 126.60 114.26
N SER A 210 15.69 127.66 114.39
CA SER A 210 15.38 129.03 114.89
C SER A 210 15.14 129.09 116.40
N GLY A 211 15.75 129.97 117.21
CA GLY A 211 16.71 131.04 116.96
C GLY A 211 16.98 131.83 118.28
N ARG A 212 17.63 133.01 118.22
CA ARG A 212 17.54 134.22 119.11
C ARG A 212 17.35 134.03 120.65
N SER A 213 17.92 134.81 121.59
CA SER A 213 18.64 136.11 121.59
C SER A 213 18.92 136.51 123.06
N GLY A 214 19.86 137.44 123.33
CA GLY A 214 20.07 138.09 124.64
C GLY A 214 21.20 137.44 125.46
N ASP A 215 22.30 138.08 125.85
CA ASP A 215 22.52 139.45 126.37
C ASP A 215 21.80 139.67 127.72
N SER A 216 22.42 140.08 128.84
CA SER A 216 23.70 140.81 128.98
C SER A 216 24.48 140.51 130.29
N SER A 217 25.53 141.31 130.55
CA SER A 217 26.39 141.45 131.75
C SER A 217 25.72 141.09 133.10
N GLU A 218 26.37 140.62 134.16
CA GLU A 218 27.71 140.89 134.73
C GLU A 218 27.88 139.91 135.94
N SER A 219 29.03 139.45 136.46
CA SER A 219 30.44 139.56 136.09
C SER A 219 31.29 138.48 136.82
N LEU A 220 32.16 137.82 136.04
CA LEU A 220 33.55 137.43 136.39
C LEU A 220 33.90 136.58 137.63
N LYS A 221 33.00 135.79 138.24
CA LYS A 221 33.43 134.68 139.14
C LYS A 221 32.83 133.30 138.89
N LYS A 222 31.60 133.19 138.36
CA LYS A 222 30.97 131.87 138.09
C LYS A 222 31.42 131.22 136.77
N LYS A 223 31.75 132.02 135.76
CA LYS A 223 32.11 131.58 134.40
C LYS A 223 33.33 130.63 134.30
N MET A 224 34.24 130.57 135.28
CA MET A 224 35.34 129.60 135.20
C MET A 224 34.87 128.16 135.47
N GLN A 225 33.94 127.96 136.40
CA GLN A 225 33.46 126.61 136.75
C GLN A 225 32.60 126.01 135.63
N ASP A 226 31.77 126.84 135.00
CA ASP A 226 30.91 126.41 133.90
C ASP A 226 31.74 126.05 132.65
N VAL A 227 32.82 126.80 132.36
CA VAL A 227 33.76 126.49 131.27
C VAL A 227 34.54 125.19 131.52
N GLU A 228 34.91 124.87 132.76
CA GLU A 228 35.52 123.56 133.07
C GLU A 228 34.54 122.41 132.83
N ASN A 229 33.28 122.58 133.23
CA ASN A 229 32.23 121.59 133.00
C ASN A 229 31.96 121.41 131.48
N GLU A 230 31.82 122.50 130.71
CA GLU A 230 31.72 122.45 129.24
C GLU A 230 32.94 121.78 128.60
N ASN A 231 34.16 122.02 129.11
CA ASN A 231 35.37 121.38 128.61
C ASN A 231 35.36 119.86 128.81
N THR A 232 34.80 119.37 129.92
CA THR A 232 34.62 117.92 130.14
C THR A 232 33.50 117.32 129.29
N ALA A 233 32.39 118.03 129.11
CA ALA A 233 31.29 117.60 128.24
C ALA A 233 31.74 117.49 126.77
N LEU A 234 32.43 118.51 126.25
CA LEU A 234 32.99 118.52 124.90
C LEU A 234 34.01 117.38 124.71
N LYS A 235 34.82 117.05 125.72
CA LYS A 235 35.73 115.89 125.66
C LYS A 235 34.99 114.55 125.56
N GLN A 236 33.90 114.37 126.32
CA GLN A 236 33.06 113.17 126.22
C GLN A 236 32.37 113.09 124.85
N GLU A 237 31.90 114.22 124.31
CA GLU A 237 31.32 114.28 122.97
C GLU A 237 32.36 113.98 121.88
N LEU A 238 33.58 114.48 122.00
CA LEU A 238 34.68 114.18 121.07
C LEU A 238 35.03 112.69 121.07
N VAL A 239 35.07 112.04 122.24
CA VAL A 239 35.25 110.57 122.35
C VAL A 239 34.05 109.81 121.78
N SER A 240 32.82 110.29 121.99
CA SER A 240 31.61 109.70 121.41
C SER A 240 31.61 109.81 119.87
N LEU A 241 32.02 110.94 119.32
CA LEU A 241 32.19 111.16 117.89
C LEU A 241 33.33 110.32 117.31
N GLN A 242 34.46 110.18 117.99
CA GLN A 242 35.54 109.27 117.61
C GLN A 242 35.07 107.80 117.60
N GLY A 243 34.30 107.37 118.60
CA GLY A 243 33.69 106.04 118.63
C GLY A 243 32.68 105.82 117.50
N LYS A 244 31.87 106.82 117.17
CA LYS A 244 30.96 106.80 116.00
C LYS A 244 31.75 106.75 114.69
N MET A 245 32.82 107.53 114.52
CA MET A 245 33.68 107.47 113.34
C MET A 245 34.34 106.09 113.19
N ALA A 246 34.83 105.49 114.29
CA ALA A 246 35.39 104.15 114.26
C ALA A 246 34.34 103.09 113.87
N GLN A 247 33.12 103.18 114.40
CA GLN A 247 32.02 102.31 113.97
C GLN A 247 31.62 102.52 112.50
N MET A 248 31.62 103.77 112.02
CA MET A 248 31.34 104.09 110.61
C MET A 248 32.43 103.51 109.71
N ALA A 249 33.70 103.65 110.05
CA ALA A 249 34.82 103.07 109.29
C ALA A 249 34.80 101.53 109.26
N VAL A 250 34.35 100.87 110.35
CA VAL A 250 34.13 99.41 110.35
C VAL A 250 32.94 99.04 109.46
N ARG A 251 31.81 99.76 109.56
CA ARG A 251 30.63 99.55 108.70
C ARG A 251 30.96 99.78 107.22
N GLU A 252 31.77 100.78 106.90
CA GLU A 252 32.26 101.10 105.57
C GLU A 252 33.09 99.94 105.01
N LYS A 253 34.08 99.43 105.76
CA LYS A 253 34.86 98.23 105.37
C LYS A 253 34.02 96.96 105.25
N ASP A 254 33.00 96.77 106.08
CA ASP A 254 32.07 95.64 105.95
C ASP A 254 31.16 95.78 104.71
N VAL A 255 30.75 96.99 104.34
CA VAL A 255 30.00 97.27 103.11
C VAL A 255 30.90 97.10 101.88
N GLU A 256 32.13 97.60 101.93
CA GLU A 256 33.16 97.41 100.89
C GLU A 256 33.44 95.92 100.67
N ARG A 257 33.75 95.16 101.72
CA ARG A 257 33.96 93.71 101.64
C ARG A 257 32.74 92.96 101.11
N ARG A 258 31.52 93.37 101.45
CA ARG A 258 30.28 92.79 100.89
C ARG A 258 30.14 93.13 99.40
N ALA A 259 30.46 94.35 98.99
CA ALA A 259 30.45 94.77 97.59
C ALA A 259 31.52 94.03 96.78
N GLU A 260 32.73 93.82 97.31
CA GLU A 260 33.77 92.99 96.70
C GLU A 260 33.35 91.53 96.54
N GLN A 261 32.74 90.93 97.57
CA GLN A 261 32.22 89.57 97.52
C GLN A 261 31.08 89.43 96.49
N GLN A 262 30.18 90.42 96.40
CA GLN A 262 29.15 90.49 95.37
C GLN A 262 29.76 90.67 93.97
N LEU A 263 30.75 91.55 93.80
CA LEU A 263 31.45 91.76 92.53
C LEU A 263 32.16 90.47 92.07
N GLN A 264 32.80 89.74 92.99
CA GLN A 264 33.47 88.48 92.68
C GLN A 264 32.46 87.37 92.34
N ALA A 265 31.31 87.33 93.01
CA ALA A 265 30.22 86.41 92.67
C ALA A 265 29.63 86.71 91.28
N LEU A 266 29.38 87.98 90.96
CA LEU A 266 28.92 88.41 89.63
C LEU A 266 29.97 88.11 88.54
N LYS A 267 31.27 88.31 88.81
CA LYS A 267 32.34 87.94 87.86
C LYS A 267 32.30 86.45 87.52
N ARG A 268 32.27 85.57 88.53
CA ARG A 268 32.15 84.12 88.34
C ARG A 268 30.87 83.73 87.59
N GLN A 269 29.76 84.42 87.87
CA GLN A 269 28.49 84.19 87.17
C GLN A 269 28.57 84.60 85.69
N VAL A 270 29.22 85.73 85.37
CA VAL A 270 29.46 86.16 83.99
C VAL A 270 30.41 85.21 83.26
N GLU A 271 31.48 84.76 83.91
CA GLU A 271 32.43 83.77 83.39
C GLU A 271 31.68 82.46 83.04
N GLN A 272 30.93 81.88 83.98
CA GLN A 272 30.10 80.69 83.74
C GLN A 272 29.10 80.90 82.58
N LEU A 273 28.39 82.03 82.54
CA LEU A 273 27.46 82.34 81.45
C LEU A 273 28.17 82.50 80.09
N THR A 274 29.44 82.92 80.06
CA THR A 274 30.22 82.94 78.81
C THR A 274 30.70 81.56 78.38
N GLU A 275 31.06 80.68 79.32
CA GLU A 275 31.41 79.28 79.05
C GLU A 275 30.19 78.49 78.57
N ASP A 276 29.04 78.62 79.26
CA ASP A 276 27.77 78.01 78.88
C ASP A 276 27.33 78.47 77.48
N LYS A 277 27.43 79.77 77.19
CA LYS A 277 27.18 80.33 75.85
C LYS A 277 28.13 79.77 74.80
N GLY A 278 29.41 79.54 75.15
CA GLY A 278 30.39 78.91 74.28
C GLY A 278 30.05 77.45 73.98
N SER A 279 29.70 76.68 75.02
CA SER A 279 29.28 75.28 74.95
C SER A 279 28.00 75.11 74.12
N VAL A 280 26.95 75.88 74.40
CA VAL A 280 25.70 75.88 73.62
C VAL A 280 25.97 76.25 72.17
N LYS A 281 26.83 77.24 71.88
CA LYS A 281 27.21 77.57 70.50
C LYS A 281 27.93 76.42 69.80
N ALA A 282 28.82 75.71 70.49
CA ALA A 282 29.50 74.53 69.95
C ALA A 282 28.51 73.39 69.67
N GLN A 283 27.61 73.09 70.61
CA GLN A 283 26.55 72.08 70.45
C GLN A 283 25.63 72.40 69.27
N VAL A 284 25.12 73.64 69.17
CA VAL A 284 24.30 74.09 68.02
C VAL A 284 25.08 73.98 66.71
N THR A 285 26.38 74.27 66.71
CA THR A 285 27.22 74.11 65.50
C THR A 285 27.41 72.64 65.11
N SER A 286 27.60 71.74 66.09
CA SER A 286 27.67 70.28 65.83
C SER A 286 26.36 69.75 65.27
N LEU A 287 25.24 70.06 65.92
CA LEU A 287 23.90 69.63 65.49
C LEU A 287 23.52 70.17 64.11
N LEU A 288 23.94 71.39 63.76
CA LEU A 288 23.78 71.93 62.39
C LEU A 288 24.63 71.17 61.37
N GLY A 289 25.86 70.78 61.73
CA GLY A 289 26.72 69.94 60.88
C GLY A 289 26.15 68.54 60.67
N GLU A 290 25.70 67.88 61.74
CA GLU A 290 25.05 66.57 61.73
C GLU A 290 23.74 66.60 60.91
N LEU A 291 22.94 67.66 61.06
CA LEU A 291 21.72 67.88 60.27
C LEU A 291 22.05 68.07 58.78
N GLN A 292 23.07 68.86 58.46
CA GLN A 292 23.52 69.07 57.07
C GLN A 292 24.07 67.79 56.45
N GLU A 293 24.82 66.98 57.20
CA GLU A 293 25.32 65.68 56.74
C GLU A 293 24.17 64.69 56.53
N SER A 294 23.23 64.62 57.48
CA SER A 294 22.02 63.79 57.38
C SER A 294 21.17 64.18 56.16
N GLN A 295 21.01 65.48 55.91
CA GLN A 295 20.30 65.99 54.74
C GLN A 295 21.03 65.64 53.42
N SER A 296 22.36 65.75 53.38
CA SER A 296 23.16 65.33 52.21
C SER A 296 23.07 63.82 51.96
N ARG A 297 23.14 63.00 53.01
CA ARG A 297 22.93 61.54 52.93
C ARG A 297 21.53 61.18 52.43
N LEU A 298 20.51 61.90 52.88
CA LEU A 298 19.12 61.75 52.42
C LEU A 298 18.96 62.15 50.94
N GLU A 299 19.60 63.23 50.49
CA GLU A 299 19.60 63.63 49.07
C GLU A 299 20.27 62.59 48.16
N ILE A 300 21.37 61.99 48.60
CA ILE A 300 22.04 60.89 47.87
C ILE A 300 21.12 59.67 47.82
N SER A 301 20.58 59.24 48.97
CA SER A 301 19.66 58.10 49.06
C SER A 301 18.40 58.28 48.21
N ASN A 302 17.85 59.50 48.12
CA ASN A 302 16.72 59.82 47.25
C ASN A 302 17.09 59.76 45.75
N LYS A 303 18.31 60.18 45.37
CA LYS A 303 18.81 60.03 43.98
C LYS A 303 19.00 58.56 43.62
N ASP A 304 19.59 57.77 44.51
CA ASP A 304 19.78 56.33 44.31
C ASP A 304 18.43 55.59 44.21
N LYS A 305 17.48 55.95 45.08
CA LYS A 305 16.09 55.47 45.00
C LYS A 305 15.46 55.80 43.65
N GLN A 306 15.57 57.05 43.17
CA GLN A 306 15.04 57.45 41.86
C GLN A 306 15.65 56.63 40.73
N VAL A 307 16.98 56.42 40.72
CA VAL A 307 17.68 55.59 39.73
C VAL A 307 17.21 54.13 39.78
N LEU A 308 17.00 53.57 40.97
CA LEU A 308 16.47 52.21 41.14
C LEU A 308 15.01 52.10 40.68
N GLU A 309 14.18 53.10 40.94
CA GLU A 309 12.81 53.16 40.43
C GLU A 309 12.75 53.27 38.91
N ASP A 310 13.57 54.12 38.29
CA ASP A 310 13.66 54.23 36.83
C ASP A 310 14.15 52.93 36.20
N ARG A 311 15.17 52.29 36.80
CA ARG A 311 15.64 50.97 36.38
C ARG A 311 14.55 49.89 36.51
N ALA A 312 13.75 49.94 37.58
CA ALA A 312 12.63 49.01 37.78
C ALA A 312 11.49 49.25 36.78
N ARG A 313 11.18 50.52 36.46
CA ARG A 313 10.23 50.91 35.40
C ARG A 313 10.66 50.32 34.05
N THR A 314 11.88 50.63 33.61
CA THR A 314 12.42 50.10 32.34
C THR A 314 12.51 48.57 32.31
N ALA A 315 12.83 47.92 33.43
CA ALA A 315 12.81 46.46 33.51
C ALA A 315 11.39 45.89 33.36
N SER A 316 10.38 46.49 34.01
CA SER A 316 8.98 46.07 33.88
C SER A 316 8.44 46.27 32.45
N GLU A 317 8.80 47.36 31.79
CA GLU A 317 8.46 47.61 30.38
C GLU A 317 9.06 46.56 29.44
N ARG A 318 10.35 46.20 29.64
CA ARG A 318 11.01 45.13 28.88
C ARG A 318 10.35 43.76 29.10
N VAL A 319 9.97 43.43 30.34
CA VAL A 319 9.26 42.18 30.64
C VAL A 319 7.92 42.14 29.90
N LYS A 320 7.09 43.19 30.00
CA LYS A 320 5.81 43.28 29.27
C LYS A 320 5.97 43.16 27.76
N HIS A 321 7.03 43.73 27.19
CA HIS A 321 7.32 43.62 25.77
C HIS A 321 7.65 42.17 25.38
N LEU A 322 8.55 41.50 26.12
CA LEU A 322 8.92 40.09 25.90
C LEU A 322 7.76 39.11 26.15
N GLU A 323 6.86 39.42 27.09
CA GLU A 323 5.61 38.68 27.30
C GLU A 323 4.69 38.78 26.09
N SER A 324 4.50 40.00 25.56
CA SER A 324 3.70 40.23 24.34
C SER A 324 4.30 39.55 23.11
N GLU A 325 5.62 39.56 22.94
CA GLU A 325 6.31 38.86 21.85
C GLU A 325 6.16 37.34 21.97
N ASN A 326 6.32 36.79 23.19
CA ASN A 326 6.07 35.37 23.45
C ASN A 326 4.62 34.97 23.15
N GLU A 327 3.63 35.77 23.55
CA GLU A 327 2.22 35.48 23.28
C GLU A 327 1.93 35.52 21.76
N GLN A 328 2.54 36.44 21.02
CA GLN A 328 2.44 36.50 19.57
C GLN A 328 3.11 35.31 18.88
N LEU A 329 4.32 34.93 19.30
CA LEU A 329 5.01 33.74 18.80
C LEU A 329 4.23 32.45 19.13
N HIS A 330 3.65 32.35 20.33
CA HIS A 330 2.84 31.21 20.71
C HIS A 330 1.57 31.09 19.85
N LYS A 331 0.90 32.21 19.55
CA LYS A 331 -0.22 32.25 18.59
C LYS A 331 0.21 31.82 17.18
N GLN A 332 1.35 32.30 16.69
CA GLN A 332 1.89 31.91 15.38
C GLN A 332 2.23 30.41 15.31
N HIS A 333 2.96 29.89 16.30
CA HIS A 333 3.30 28.46 16.39
C HIS A 333 2.05 27.58 16.54
N SER A 334 1.04 28.01 17.31
CA SER A 334 -0.23 27.29 17.46
C SER A 334 -0.96 27.14 16.10
N VAL A 335 -1.06 28.21 15.32
CA VAL A 335 -1.64 28.17 13.96
C VAL A 335 -0.80 27.27 13.04
N GLN A 336 0.53 27.35 13.10
CA GLN A 336 1.42 26.51 12.30
C GLN A 336 1.28 25.01 12.64
N VAL A 337 1.16 24.67 13.93
CA VAL A 337 0.93 23.29 14.39
C VAL A 337 -0.41 22.77 13.91
N GLU A 338 -1.49 23.56 14.00
CA GLU A 338 -2.80 23.12 13.52
C GLU A 338 -2.83 23.02 11.97
N GLN A 339 -2.12 23.89 11.25
CA GLN A 339 -1.95 23.77 9.79
C GLN A 339 -1.19 22.48 9.41
N LEU A 340 -0.10 22.15 10.09
CA LEU A 340 0.65 20.90 9.88
C LEU A 340 -0.20 19.68 10.22
N ARG A 341 -0.97 19.75 11.32
CA ARG A 341 -1.91 18.69 11.73
C ARG A 341 -2.98 18.43 10.68
N MET A 342 -3.58 19.49 10.11
CA MET A 342 -4.55 19.39 9.01
C MET A 342 -3.89 18.81 7.74
N GLN A 343 -2.66 19.21 7.41
CA GLN A 343 -1.91 18.61 6.30
C GLN A 343 -1.67 17.11 6.51
N THR A 344 -1.25 16.69 7.72
CA THR A 344 -1.08 15.28 8.08
C THR A 344 -2.39 14.51 7.93
N GLN A 345 -3.51 15.01 8.47
CA GLN A 345 -4.82 14.36 8.34
C GLN A 345 -5.28 14.22 6.89
N ASN A 346 -5.03 15.23 6.04
CA ASN A 346 -5.36 15.18 4.61
C ASN A 346 -4.53 14.11 3.88
N VAL A 347 -3.23 14.03 4.13
CA VAL A 347 -2.34 13.01 3.54
C VAL A 347 -2.70 11.61 4.06
N GLU A 348 -3.03 11.46 5.34
CA GLU A 348 -3.51 10.19 5.92
C GLU A 348 -4.87 9.75 5.35
N ALA A 349 -5.76 10.69 5.03
CA ALA A 349 -7.03 10.41 4.36
C ALA A 349 -6.82 9.94 2.92
N ALA A 350 -5.99 10.65 2.16
CA ALA A 350 -5.61 10.26 0.80
C ALA A 350 -4.92 8.87 0.79
N LEU A 351 -4.00 8.61 1.72
CA LEU A 351 -3.32 7.31 1.85
C LEU A 351 -4.30 6.17 2.21
N ARG A 352 -5.34 6.43 3.01
CA ARG A 352 -6.40 5.45 3.29
C ARG A 352 -7.22 5.13 2.04
N MET A 353 -7.59 6.14 1.26
CA MET A 353 -8.30 5.96 -0.02
C MET A 353 -7.44 5.18 -1.02
N GLU A 354 -6.17 5.52 -1.18
CA GLU A 354 -5.25 4.85 -2.09
C GLU A 354 -5.05 3.37 -1.72
N ARG A 355 -4.93 3.06 -0.42
CA ARG A 355 -4.87 1.68 0.07
C ARG A 355 -6.16 0.90 -0.22
N GLN A 356 -7.31 1.54 -0.15
CA GLN A 356 -8.58 0.92 -0.54
C GLN A 356 -8.63 0.66 -2.05
N ALA A 357 -8.31 1.65 -2.88
CA ALA A 357 -8.24 1.51 -4.33
C ALA A 357 -7.28 0.38 -4.76
N ALA A 358 -6.07 0.33 -4.20
CA ALA A 358 -5.11 -0.74 -4.47
C ALA A 358 -5.64 -2.14 -4.06
N SER A 359 -6.42 -2.23 -2.99
CA SER A 359 -7.11 -3.48 -2.59
C SER A 359 -8.21 -3.87 -3.57
N GLU A 360 -8.94 -2.90 -4.11
CA GLU A 360 -9.95 -3.11 -5.14
C GLU A 360 -9.36 -3.54 -6.48
N GLU A 361 -8.28 -2.90 -6.94
CA GLU A 361 -7.54 -3.31 -8.14
C GLU A 361 -6.91 -4.70 -7.98
N LYS A 362 -6.36 -5.03 -6.80
CA LYS A 362 -5.88 -6.39 -6.51
C LYS A 362 -7.00 -7.43 -6.64
N ARG A 363 -8.24 -7.10 -6.24
CA ARG A 363 -9.41 -7.96 -6.40
C ARG A 363 -9.82 -8.12 -7.86
N LYS A 364 -9.86 -7.02 -8.64
CA LYS A 364 -10.13 -7.04 -10.08
C LYS A 364 -9.09 -7.88 -10.84
N LEU A 365 -7.81 -7.72 -10.51
CA LEU A 365 -6.73 -8.54 -11.07
C LEU A 365 -6.92 -10.03 -10.76
N ALA A 366 -7.27 -10.38 -9.51
CA ALA A 366 -7.56 -11.77 -9.15
C ALA A 366 -8.76 -12.35 -9.93
N GLN A 367 -9.82 -11.57 -10.12
CA GLN A 367 -10.97 -11.94 -10.95
C GLN A 367 -10.56 -12.16 -12.42
N LEU A 368 -9.78 -11.24 -13.00
CA LEU A 368 -9.26 -11.36 -14.37
C LEU A 368 -8.34 -12.58 -14.54
N GLN A 369 -7.50 -12.89 -13.55
CA GLN A 369 -6.67 -14.09 -13.52
C GLN A 369 -7.49 -15.39 -13.41
N VAL A 370 -8.69 -15.36 -12.81
CA VAL A 370 -9.62 -16.49 -12.83
C VAL A 370 -10.30 -16.61 -14.19
N ALA A 371 -10.84 -15.51 -14.73
CA ALA A 371 -11.48 -15.48 -16.04
C ALA A 371 -10.54 -15.93 -17.18
N TYR A 372 -9.28 -15.49 -17.15
CA TYR A 372 -8.26 -15.92 -18.12
C TYR A 372 -7.99 -17.43 -18.05
N ARG A 373 -7.89 -17.99 -16.82
CA ARG A 373 -7.71 -19.44 -16.63
C ARG A 373 -8.94 -20.24 -17.07
N GLN A 374 -10.14 -19.72 -16.86
CA GLN A 374 -11.39 -20.32 -17.35
C GLN A 374 -11.43 -20.34 -18.88
N LEU A 375 -11.17 -19.20 -19.54
CA LEU A 375 -11.14 -19.11 -21.01
C LEU A 375 -10.08 -20.05 -21.62
N PHE A 376 -8.92 -20.17 -20.99
CA PHE A 376 -7.88 -21.12 -21.44
C PHE A 376 -8.36 -22.58 -21.32
N GLN A 377 -9.02 -22.95 -20.22
CA GLN A 377 -9.61 -24.29 -20.05
C GLN A 377 -10.74 -24.55 -21.05
N GLU A 378 -11.61 -23.57 -21.31
CA GLU A 378 -12.66 -23.66 -22.32
C GLU A 378 -12.08 -23.86 -23.72
N TYR A 379 -11.00 -23.15 -24.07
CA TYR A 379 -10.29 -23.28 -25.34
C TYR A 379 -9.62 -24.66 -25.50
N ASP A 380 -8.90 -25.13 -24.48
CA ASP A 380 -8.31 -26.49 -24.45
C ASP A 380 -9.39 -27.58 -24.60
N ASN A 381 -10.52 -27.41 -23.92
CA ASN A 381 -11.65 -28.33 -24.00
C ASN A 381 -12.31 -28.28 -25.39
N HIS A 382 -12.42 -27.10 -26.00
CA HIS A 382 -12.92 -26.94 -27.37
C HIS A 382 -12.01 -27.65 -28.38
N ILE A 383 -10.68 -27.51 -28.27
CA ILE A 383 -9.73 -28.24 -29.13
C ILE A 383 -9.91 -29.76 -28.97
N LYS A 384 -9.92 -30.28 -27.75
CA LYS A 384 -10.10 -31.72 -27.47
C LYS A 384 -11.42 -32.26 -28.01
N ASN A 385 -12.51 -31.51 -27.82
CA ASN A 385 -13.84 -31.88 -28.32
C ASN A 385 -13.90 -31.84 -29.86
N SER A 386 -13.27 -30.85 -30.47
CA SER A 386 -13.18 -30.73 -31.94
C SER A 386 -12.38 -31.89 -32.54
N GLN A 387 -11.23 -32.24 -31.95
CA GLN A 387 -10.42 -33.40 -32.34
C GLN A 387 -11.22 -34.71 -32.19
N ALA A 388 -11.81 -34.96 -31.02
CA ALA A 388 -12.63 -36.16 -30.79
C ALA A 388 -13.86 -36.24 -31.70
N SER A 389 -14.46 -35.10 -32.08
CA SER A 389 -15.53 -35.05 -33.07
C SER A 389 -15.01 -35.37 -34.48
N SER A 390 -13.85 -34.83 -34.87
CA SER A 390 -13.22 -35.12 -36.16
C SER A 390 -12.81 -36.59 -36.29
N GLU A 391 -12.31 -37.21 -35.22
CA GLU A 391 -12.03 -38.66 -35.17
C GLU A 391 -13.29 -39.50 -35.35
N ARG A 392 -14.40 -39.12 -34.71
CA ARG A 392 -15.71 -39.78 -34.90
C ARG A 392 -16.23 -39.60 -36.32
N SER A 393 -16.16 -38.39 -36.88
CA SER A 393 -16.52 -38.14 -38.28
C SER A 393 -15.69 -39.02 -39.21
N ARG A 394 -14.37 -39.06 -39.05
CA ARG A 394 -13.50 -39.95 -39.86
C ARG A 394 -13.85 -41.44 -39.69
N GLY A 395 -14.28 -41.85 -38.50
CA GLY A 395 -14.78 -43.20 -38.25
C GLY A 395 -16.09 -43.49 -38.97
N MET A 396 -17.02 -42.53 -39.02
CA MET A 396 -18.26 -42.61 -39.78
C MET A 396 -18.01 -42.58 -41.30
N ASP A 397 -17.07 -41.75 -41.77
CA ASP A 397 -16.70 -41.65 -43.18
C ASP A 397 -16.13 -42.98 -43.70
N LEU A 398 -15.24 -43.62 -42.94
CA LEU A 398 -14.72 -44.96 -43.25
C LEU A 398 -15.81 -46.04 -43.27
N GLN A 399 -16.81 -45.94 -42.38
CA GLN A 399 -17.98 -46.84 -42.39
C GLN A 399 -18.87 -46.58 -43.62
N LEU A 400 -19.05 -45.31 -44.02
CA LEU A 400 -19.78 -44.93 -45.21
C LEU A 400 -19.09 -45.47 -46.47
N GLU A 401 -17.76 -45.38 -46.55
CA GLU A 401 -16.96 -45.93 -47.65
C GLU A 401 -17.09 -47.45 -47.76
N ASP A 402 -17.03 -48.19 -46.65
CA ASP A 402 -17.25 -49.65 -46.62
C ASP A 402 -18.67 -50.03 -47.07
N LEU A 403 -19.71 -49.36 -46.53
CA LEU A 403 -21.09 -49.59 -46.98
C LEU A 403 -21.29 -49.25 -48.46
N ASN A 404 -20.66 -48.20 -48.96
CA ASN A 404 -20.74 -47.81 -50.38
C ASN A 404 -20.02 -48.81 -51.29
N GLN A 405 -18.87 -49.34 -50.86
CA GLN A 405 -18.18 -50.43 -51.56
C GLN A 405 -19.00 -51.72 -51.57
N GLN A 406 -19.62 -52.09 -50.45
CA GLN A 406 -20.53 -53.25 -50.38
C GLN A 406 -21.76 -53.06 -51.27
N LEU A 407 -22.32 -51.85 -51.34
CA LEU A 407 -23.41 -51.51 -52.24
C LEU A 407 -22.99 -51.66 -53.71
N GLN A 408 -21.85 -51.07 -54.11
CA GLN A 408 -21.34 -51.20 -55.48
C GLN A 408 -21.08 -52.66 -55.86
N GLN A 409 -20.47 -53.47 -54.98
CA GLN A 409 -20.28 -54.90 -55.22
C GLN A 409 -21.61 -55.66 -55.37
N ALA A 410 -22.64 -55.29 -54.61
CA ALA A 410 -23.97 -55.86 -54.74
C ALA A 410 -24.65 -55.43 -56.06
N GLU A 411 -24.48 -54.19 -56.50
CA GLU A 411 -24.96 -53.68 -57.79
C GLU A 411 -24.29 -54.40 -58.97
N GLU A 412 -22.95 -54.52 -58.97
CA GLU A 412 -22.18 -55.28 -59.97
C GLU A 412 -22.61 -56.75 -60.01
N ALA A 413 -22.82 -57.39 -58.84
CA ALA A 413 -23.30 -58.76 -58.77
C ALA A 413 -24.76 -58.92 -59.24
N LEU A 414 -25.61 -57.90 -59.10
CA LEU A 414 -26.96 -57.89 -59.67
C LEU A 414 -26.92 -57.73 -61.20
N VAL A 415 -26.05 -56.87 -61.74
CA VAL A 415 -25.83 -56.76 -63.19
C VAL A 415 -25.34 -58.08 -63.78
N ALA A 416 -24.32 -58.71 -63.19
CA ALA A 416 -23.83 -60.01 -63.66
C ALA A 416 -24.90 -61.12 -63.60
N LYS A 417 -25.78 -61.10 -62.58
CA LYS A 417 -26.95 -62.00 -62.52
C LYS A 417 -27.99 -61.69 -63.59
N GLN A 418 -28.22 -60.41 -63.89
CA GLN A 418 -29.15 -59.98 -64.94
C GLN A 418 -28.65 -60.43 -66.33
N GLU A 419 -27.36 -60.26 -66.62
CA GLU A 419 -26.74 -60.79 -67.85
C GLU A 419 -26.86 -62.30 -67.98
N LEU A 420 -26.69 -63.05 -66.88
CA LEU A 420 -26.88 -64.50 -66.88
C LEU A 420 -28.35 -64.88 -67.13
N ILE A 421 -29.30 -64.16 -66.51
CA ILE A 421 -30.73 -64.34 -66.74
C ILE A 421 -31.08 -64.10 -68.22
N ASP A 422 -30.51 -63.08 -68.84
CA ASP A 422 -30.81 -62.74 -70.23
C ASP A 422 -30.19 -63.74 -71.22
N LYS A 423 -28.98 -64.25 -70.95
CA LYS A 423 -28.41 -65.42 -71.67
C LYS A 423 -29.29 -66.66 -71.55
N LEU A 424 -29.73 -67.00 -70.33
CA LEU A 424 -30.60 -68.16 -70.10
C LEU A 424 -31.98 -68.01 -70.78
N LYS A 425 -32.50 -66.78 -70.91
CA LYS A 425 -33.72 -66.51 -71.71
C LYS A 425 -33.46 -66.70 -73.20
N GLU A 426 -32.32 -66.23 -73.72
CA GLU A 426 -31.94 -66.42 -75.12
C GLU A 426 -31.81 -67.91 -75.45
N GLU A 427 -31.04 -68.67 -74.65
CA GLU A 427 -30.92 -70.12 -74.75
C GLU A 427 -32.28 -70.83 -74.64
N ALA A 428 -33.17 -70.39 -73.75
CA ALA A 428 -34.52 -70.95 -73.63
C ALA A 428 -35.39 -70.71 -74.88
N GLU A 429 -35.29 -69.54 -75.51
CA GLU A 429 -36.02 -69.25 -76.75
C GLU A 429 -35.40 -70.00 -77.95
N GLN A 430 -34.07 -70.13 -78.01
CA GLN A 430 -33.38 -71.01 -78.98
C GLN A 430 -33.88 -72.46 -78.83
N HIS A 431 -33.87 -73.01 -77.61
CA HIS A 431 -34.41 -74.35 -77.32
C HIS A 431 -35.89 -74.49 -77.71
N LYS A 432 -36.71 -73.45 -77.49
CA LYS A 432 -38.12 -73.44 -77.89
C LYS A 432 -38.29 -73.57 -79.41
N THR A 433 -37.52 -72.83 -80.22
CA THR A 433 -37.56 -72.99 -81.69
C THR A 433 -37.14 -74.39 -82.14
N VAL A 434 -36.18 -75.02 -81.46
CA VAL A 434 -35.81 -76.42 -81.73
C VAL A 434 -36.94 -77.38 -81.31
N MET A 435 -37.61 -77.14 -80.18
CA MET A 435 -38.77 -77.94 -79.75
C MET A 435 -39.96 -77.83 -80.70
N GLU A 436 -40.17 -76.70 -81.37
CA GLU A 436 -41.19 -76.52 -82.42
C GLU A 436 -40.98 -77.43 -83.65
N THR A 437 -39.77 -77.99 -83.84
CA THR A 437 -39.52 -79.02 -84.87
C THR A 437 -40.06 -80.41 -84.49
N ILE A 438 -40.25 -80.71 -83.20
CA ILE A 438 -40.66 -82.04 -82.73
C ILE A 438 -42.07 -82.41 -83.26
N PRO A 439 -43.09 -81.54 -83.23
CA PRO A 439 -44.38 -81.78 -83.88
C PRO A 439 -44.26 -82.07 -85.39
N VAL A 440 -43.36 -81.39 -86.09
CA VAL A 440 -43.16 -81.56 -87.55
C VAL A 440 -42.54 -82.93 -87.85
N LEU A 441 -41.46 -83.29 -87.15
CA LEU A 441 -40.83 -84.61 -87.29
C LEU A 441 -41.77 -85.75 -86.90
N LYS A 442 -42.62 -85.54 -85.87
CA LYS A 442 -43.66 -86.50 -85.49
C LYS A 442 -44.71 -86.68 -86.58
N ALA A 443 -45.22 -85.59 -87.15
CA ALA A 443 -46.14 -85.63 -88.28
C ALA A 443 -45.52 -86.31 -89.52
N GLN A 444 -44.24 -86.05 -89.81
CA GLN A 444 -43.50 -86.71 -90.88
C GLN A 444 -43.39 -88.23 -90.66
N ALA A 445 -43.12 -88.67 -89.43
CA ALA A 445 -43.09 -90.09 -89.08
C ALA A 445 -44.47 -90.76 -89.20
N ASP A 446 -45.54 -90.07 -88.80
CA ASP A 446 -46.92 -90.56 -88.96
C ASP A 446 -47.34 -90.64 -90.44
N ILE A 447 -46.91 -89.68 -91.29
CA ILE A 447 -47.10 -89.73 -92.75
C ILE A 447 -46.36 -90.92 -93.36
N TYR A 448 -45.05 -91.08 -93.11
CA TYR A 448 -44.30 -92.22 -93.66
C TYR A 448 -44.85 -93.58 -93.22
N LYS A 449 -45.40 -93.66 -91.99
CA LYS A 449 -46.09 -94.86 -91.51
C LYS A 449 -47.38 -95.11 -92.30
N ALA A 450 -48.16 -94.08 -92.60
CA ALA A 450 -49.36 -94.19 -93.42
C ALA A 450 -49.02 -94.58 -94.88
N ASP A 451 -48.02 -93.93 -95.48
CA ASP A 451 -47.54 -94.24 -96.84
C ASP A 451 -47.02 -95.67 -96.94
N PHE A 452 -46.23 -96.14 -95.97
CA PHE A 452 -45.76 -97.52 -95.91
C PHE A 452 -46.92 -98.51 -95.79
N GLN A 453 -47.96 -98.20 -95.01
CA GLN A 453 -49.17 -99.03 -94.92
C GLN A 453 -49.95 -99.02 -96.23
N ALA A 454 -50.06 -97.89 -96.92
CA ALA A 454 -50.73 -97.79 -98.23
C ALA A 454 -49.98 -98.58 -99.32
N GLU A 455 -48.65 -98.42 -99.43
CA GLU A 455 -47.80 -99.19 -100.34
C GLU A 455 -47.87 -100.70 -100.03
N ARG A 456 -47.86 -101.08 -98.75
CA ARG A 456 -48.05 -102.48 -98.34
C ARG A 456 -49.41 -103.02 -98.80
N GLN A 457 -50.51 -102.31 -98.54
CA GLN A 457 -51.85 -102.72 -98.99
C GLN A 457 -51.96 -102.79 -100.52
N ALA A 458 -51.30 -101.88 -101.24
CA ALA A 458 -51.23 -101.91 -102.70
C ALA A 458 -50.45 -103.15 -103.20
N ARG A 459 -49.34 -103.51 -102.54
CA ARG A 459 -48.57 -104.73 -102.85
C ARG A 459 -49.32 -106.01 -102.51
N GLU A 460 -50.03 -106.06 -101.39
CA GLU A 460 -50.87 -107.20 -101.01
C GLU A 460 -51.96 -107.43 -102.09
N LYS A 461 -52.69 -106.37 -102.49
CA LYS A 461 -53.67 -106.43 -103.60
C LYS A 461 -53.03 -106.80 -104.96
N LEU A 462 -51.79 -106.38 -105.21
CA LEU A 462 -51.07 -106.75 -106.44
C LEU A 462 -50.63 -108.22 -106.40
N ALA A 463 -50.23 -108.73 -105.24
CA ALA A 463 -49.88 -110.13 -105.03
C ALA A 463 -51.12 -111.03 -105.21
N GLU A 464 -52.25 -110.68 -104.59
CA GLU A 464 -53.56 -111.35 -104.80
C GLU A 464 -53.92 -111.43 -106.30
N ARG A 465 -53.80 -110.30 -107.01
CA ARG A 465 -54.05 -110.26 -108.47
C ARG A 465 -53.05 -111.08 -109.27
N LYS A 466 -51.78 -111.12 -108.86
CA LYS A 466 -50.74 -111.93 -109.50
C LYS A 466 -51.03 -113.41 -109.31
N GLU A 467 -51.38 -113.85 -108.10
CA GLU A 467 -51.74 -115.24 -107.82
C GLU A 467 -52.97 -115.67 -108.63
N LEU A 468 -54.04 -114.85 -108.63
CA LEU A 468 -55.23 -115.09 -109.46
C LEU A 468 -54.90 -115.22 -110.96
N LEU A 469 -54.07 -114.31 -111.50
CA LEU A 469 -53.64 -114.38 -112.90
C LEU A 469 -52.73 -115.58 -113.16
N GLN A 470 -51.89 -115.97 -112.20
CA GLN A 470 -51.01 -117.13 -112.31
C GLN A 470 -51.78 -118.45 -112.27
N ASP A 471 -52.85 -118.55 -111.46
CA ASP A 471 -53.79 -119.66 -111.47
C ASP A 471 -54.60 -119.73 -112.77
N GLN A 472 -55.05 -118.59 -113.30
CA GLN A 472 -55.67 -118.53 -114.63
C GLN A 472 -54.70 -118.99 -115.72
N LEU A 473 -53.43 -118.57 -115.66
CA LEU A 473 -52.39 -118.99 -116.62
C LEU A 473 -52.10 -120.49 -116.52
N GLN A 474 -52.03 -121.04 -115.31
CA GLN A 474 -51.91 -122.49 -115.12
C GLN A 474 -53.15 -123.23 -115.63
N GLN A 475 -54.36 -122.74 -115.40
CA GLN A 475 -55.59 -123.32 -115.92
C GLN A 475 -55.57 -123.34 -117.46
N LEU A 476 -55.22 -122.21 -118.09
CA LEU A 476 -55.08 -122.11 -119.54
C LEU A 476 -53.96 -123.03 -120.08
N GLN A 477 -52.86 -123.21 -119.35
CA GLN A 477 -51.81 -124.17 -119.68
C GLN A 477 -52.27 -125.62 -119.54
N ARG A 478 -53.09 -125.96 -118.54
CA ARG A 478 -53.70 -127.29 -118.38
C ARG A 478 -54.65 -127.57 -119.55
N GLU A 479 -55.50 -126.61 -119.90
CA GLU A 479 -56.43 -126.70 -121.04
C GLU A 479 -55.69 -126.82 -122.38
N TYR A 480 -54.68 -125.97 -122.62
CA TYR A 480 -53.82 -126.05 -123.81
C TYR A 480 -53.07 -127.39 -123.90
N ASN A 481 -52.51 -127.88 -122.80
CA ASN A 481 -51.83 -129.17 -122.79
C ASN A 481 -52.81 -130.33 -123.04
N LYS A 482 -54.04 -130.26 -122.52
CA LYS A 482 -55.10 -131.23 -122.81
C LYS A 482 -55.45 -131.24 -124.30
N LEU A 483 -55.80 -130.08 -124.87
CA LEU A 483 -56.05 -129.90 -126.31
C LEU A 483 -54.87 -130.39 -127.18
N ARG A 484 -53.62 -130.19 -126.73
CA ARG A 484 -52.42 -130.68 -127.40
C ARG A 484 -52.24 -132.19 -127.29
N VAL A 485 -52.66 -132.83 -126.20
CA VAL A 485 -52.69 -134.30 -126.08
C VAL A 485 -53.79 -134.87 -126.98
N ASP A 486 -55.01 -134.34 -126.91
CA ASP A 486 -56.13 -134.74 -127.77
C ASP A 486 -55.76 -134.66 -129.26
N SER A 487 -55.06 -133.58 -129.67
CA SER A 487 -54.51 -133.41 -131.02
C SER A 487 -53.43 -134.43 -131.39
N LYS A 488 -52.55 -134.80 -130.44
CA LYS A 488 -51.46 -135.78 -130.64
C LYS A 488 -51.93 -137.23 -130.59
N GLU A 489 -53.01 -137.51 -129.89
CA GLU A 489 -53.62 -138.84 -129.80
C GLU A 489 -54.35 -139.18 -131.10
N ASN A 490 -55.04 -138.20 -131.70
CA ASN A 490 -55.55 -138.30 -133.07
C ASN A 490 -54.45 -138.59 -134.10
N THR A 491 -53.32 -137.87 -134.07
CA THR A 491 -52.20 -138.11 -135.02
C THR A 491 -51.46 -139.43 -134.80
N ARG A 492 -51.56 -140.04 -133.61
CA ARG A 492 -50.96 -141.37 -133.32
C ARG A 492 -51.75 -142.56 -133.85
N ILE A 493 -53.05 -142.40 -134.09
CA ILE A 493 -53.93 -143.49 -134.55
C ILE A 493 -53.76 -143.75 -136.06
N GLU A 494 -53.45 -142.73 -136.85
CA GLU A 494 -53.27 -142.86 -138.31
C GLU A 494 -51.94 -143.54 -138.70
N ASP A 495 -50.88 -143.34 -137.91
CA ASP A 495 -49.50 -143.74 -138.25
C ASP A 495 -49.22 -145.26 -138.17
N MET A 496 -50.14 -146.04 -137.58
CA MET A 496 -49.98 -147.49 -137.38
C MET A 496 -50.48 -148.36 -138.56
N ARG A 497 -51.03 -147.76 -139.63
CA ARG A 497 -51.83 -148.51 -140.63
C ARG A 497 -51.16 -148.97 -141.93
N LYS A 498 -49.90 -148.60 -142.26
CA LYS A 498 -49.23 -149.10 -143.48
C LYS A 498 -47.73 -149.36 -143.34
N ARG A 499 -47.31 -150.59 -143.72
CA ARG A 499 -45.93 -150.92 -144.11
C ARG A 499 -45.93 -151.37 -145.57
N HIS A 500 -45.27 -150.62 -146.46
CA HIS A 500 -44.61 -151.07 -147.71
C HIS A 500 -44.27 -149.84 -148.56
N VAL A 501 -42.98 -149.61 -148.81
CA VAL A 501 -42.34 -149.12 -150.06
C VAL A 501 -40.87 -148.78 -149.73
N GLU A 502 -40.00 -149.00 -150.71
CA GLU A 502 -38.55 -148.88 -150.62
C GLU A 502 -38.02 -147.46 -150.89
N ASN A 503 -36.72 -147.30 -150.64
CA ASN A 503 -35.71 -146.56 -151.41
C ASN A 503 -36.00 -146.45 -152.94
N PRO A 504 -35.32 -145.62 -153.79
CA PRO A 504 -34.52 -144.38 -153.61
C PRO A 504 -34.86 -143.25 -154.64
N GLN A 505 -33.96 -142.27 -154.77
CA GLN A 505 -33.56 -141.61 -156.05
C GLN A 505 -34.38 -140.39 -156.59
N PRO A 506 -33.88 -139.59 -157.57
CA PRO A 506 -33.69 -138.14 -157.34
C PRO A 506 -34.12 -137.21 -158.51
N ALA A 507 -33.58 -135.98 -158.49
CA ALA A 507 -33.41 -134.99 -159.59
C ALA A 507 -34.49 -133.91 -159.82
N LEU A 508 -34.07 -132.65 -159.54
CA LEU A 508 -34.29 -131.36 -160.27
C LEU A 508 -35.74 -130.87 -160.55
N PRO A 509 -36.01 -129.54 -160.69
CA PRO A 509 -35.12 -128.36 -160.90
C PRO A 509 -35.03 -127.44 -159.64
N GLN A 510 -34.02 -126.58 -159.42
CA GLN A 510 -33.65 -125.31 -160.09
C GLN A 510 -34.76 -124.23 -160.13
N PRO A 511 -34.47 -122.90 -160.06
CA PRO A 511 -33.15 -122.26 -160.31
C PRO A 511 -32.70 -121.12 -159.34
N VAL A 512 -31.46 -120.64 -159.56
CA VAL A 512 -30.88 -119.26 -159.42
C VAL A 512 -31.01 -118.52 -158.06
N HIS A 513 -29.95 -118.48 -157.24
CA HIS A 513 -28.86 -117.47 -157.18
C HIS A 513 -29.08 -116.42 -156.07
N LEU A 514 -28.16 -116.25 -155.10
CA LEU A 514 -26.97 -115.39 -155.18
C LEU A 514 -27.38 -113.93 -155.55
N ILE A 515 -27.17 -112.89 -154.71
CA ILE A 515 -25.88 -112.18 -154.58
C ILE A 515 -25.98 -110.97 -153.59
N ASN A 516 -24.87 -110.68 -152.87
CA ASN A 516 -24.31 -109.40 -152.34
C ASN A 516 -25.03 -108.37 -151.43
N HIS A 517 -24.14 -107.75 -150.62
CA HIS A 517 -24.07 -106.32 -150.20
C HIS A 517 -25.19 -105.81 -149.25
N HIS A 518 -25.02 -104.74 -148.45
CA HIS A 518 -23.96 -103.72 -148.36
C HIS A 518 -23.72 -103.28 -146.89
N LEU A 519 -22.72 -102.42 -146.68
CA LEU A 519 -22.48 -101.59 -145.48
C LEU A 519 -23.55 -100.46 -145.33
N SER A 520 -23.52 -99.67 -144.24
CA SER A 520 -23.29 -98.19 -144.30
C SER A 520 -23.63 -97.45 -142.98
N PHE A 521 -22.69 -96.76 -142.31
CA PHE A 521 -22.18 -95.35 -142.47
C PHE A 521 -22.89 -94.30 -141.57
N HIS A 522 -22.10 -93.38 -140.96
CA HIS A 522 -22.54 -92.10 -140.35
C HIS A 522 -22.79 -91.02 -141.44
N PRO A 523 -23.54 -89.92 -141.17
CA PRO A 523 -22.89 -88.66 -140.73
C PRO A 523 -23.70 -87.73 -139.77
N ILE A 524 -23.01 -86.70 -139.25
CA ILE A 524 -23.44 -85.53 -138.43
C ILE A 524 -23.78 -84.34 -139.41
N PRO A 525 -23.94 -83.03 -139.06
CA PRO A 525 -24.43 -82.19 -137.90
C PRO A 525 -25.72 -81.37 -138.29
N PRO A 526 -26.20 -80.24 -137.65
CA PRO A 526 -25.58 -79.31 -136.67
C PRO A 526 -26.43 -78.69 -135.52
N GLY A 527 -25.74 -78.12 -134.52
CA GLY A 527 -26.22 -77.05 -133.61
C GLY A 527 -27.19 -77.48 -132.50
N GLN A 528 -27.23 -76.85 -131.30
CA GLN A 528 -26.45 -75.75 -130.72
C GLN A 528 -26.34 -75.95 -129.20
N ARG A 529 -25.25 -75.45 -128.57
CA ARG A 529 -25.19 -74.93 -127.18
C ARG A 529 -25.56 -75.87 -126.00
N ARG A 530 -24.78 -76.01 -124.91
CA ARG A 530 -23.53 -75.37 -124.44
C ARG A 530 -22.66 -76.40 -123.71
N SER A 531 -21.35 -76.32 -123.89
CA SER A 531 -20.36 -76.69 -122.85
C SER A 531 -20.26 -75.56 -121.82
N LEU A 532 -19.84 -75.89 -120.58
CA LEU A 532 -19.02 -75.10 -119.62
C LEU A 532 -19.08 -75.77 -118.21
N PRO A 533 -18.10 -75.57 -117.31
CA PRO A 533 -17.22 -76.71 -116.98
C PRO A 533 -16.95 -76.90 -115.48
N ASP A 534 -16.00 -77.81 -115.22
CA ASP A 534 -15.09 -77.86 -114.06
C ASP A 534 -14.80 -76.48 -113.46
N GLU A 535 -15.25 -76.22 -112.23
CA GLU A 535 -15.11 -74.93 -111.54
C GLU A 535 -13.82 -74.93 -110.71
N GLN A 536 -12.70 -74.74 -111.40
CA GLN A 536 -11.41 -74.41 -110.78
C GLN A 536 -11.55 -73.02 -110.11
N PRO A 537 -11.28 -72.87 -108.80
CA PRO A 537 -11.54 -71.61 -108.11
C PRO A 537 -10.62 -70.48 -108.60
N ASP A 538 -11.23 -69.40 -109.10
CA ASP A 538 -10.53 -68.18 -109.49
C ASP A 538 -10.01 -67.42 -108.26
N PHE A 539 -8.73 -67.62 -107.93
CA PHE A 539 -8.05 -66.86 -106.89
C PHE A 539 -7.65 -65.48 -107.43
N CYS A 540 -8.60 -64.55 -107.46
CA CYS A 540 -8.38 -63.19 -107.97
C CYS A 540 -8.30 -62.12 -106.87
N CYS A 541 -7.40 -61.14 -107.03
CA CYS A 541 -7.24 -60.03 -106.10
C CYS A 541 -8.34 -58.97 -106.32
N PRO A 542 -9.15 -58.60 -105.31
CA PRO A 542 -10.28 -57.69 -105.50
C PRO A 542 -9.89 -56.23 -105.81
N LYS A 543 -8.64 -55.80 -105.55
CA LYS A 543 -8.17 -54.43 -105.81
C LYS A 543 -7.71 -54.23 -107.26
N CYS A 544 -7.05 -55.21 -107.86
CA CYS A 544 -6.38 -55.09 -109.17
C CYS A 544 -6.81 -56.14 -110.21
N GLN A 545 -7.62 -57.13 -109.82
CA GLN A 545 -8.08 -58.26 -110.65
C GLN A 545 -6.96 -59.17 -111.18
N TYR A 546 -5.78 -59.17 -110.55
CA TYR A 546 -4.74 -60.17 -110.80
C TYR A 546 -5.24 -61.58 -110.46
N GLN A 547 -5.06 -62.52 -111.38
CA GLN A 547 -5.55 -63.90 -111.30
C GLN A 547 -4.37 -64.82 -110.93
N ALA A 548 -4.40 -65.37 -109.72
CA ALA A 548 -3.36 -66.25 -109.19
C ALA A 548 -3.71 -67.73 -109.44
N PRO A 549 -2.71 -68.60 -109.67
CA PRO A 549 -2.93 -70.03 -109.91
C PRO A 549 -3.29 -70.83 -108.64
N ASP A 550 -2.98 -70.29 -107.45
CA ASP A 550 -3.29 -70.87 -106.14
C ASP A 550 -3.49 -69.79 -105.07
N ILE A 551 -3.97 -70.21 -103.89
CA ILE A 551 -4.30 -69.33 -102.77
C ILE A 551 -3.05 -68.69 -102.12
N ASP A 552 -1.92 -69.40 -102.10
CA ASP A 552 -0.68 -68.89 -101.52
C ASP A 552 -0.11 -67.73 -102.37
N THR A 553 -0.15 -67.87 -103.70
CA THR A 553 0.23 -66.78 -104.62
C THR A 553 -0.72 -65.58 -104.50
N LEU A 554 -2.02 -65.81 -104.29
CA LEU A 554 -2.98 -64.74 -104.01
C LEU A 554 -2.68 -64.05 -102.68
N GLN A 555 -2.33 -64.79 -101.63
CA GLN A 555 -2.12 -64.25 -100.29
C GLN A 555 -0.86 -63.37 -100.21
N ILE A 556 0.23 -63.76 -100.89
CA ILE A 556 1.41 -62.93 -101.09
C ILE A 556 1.04 -61.66 -101.86
N HIS A 557 0.35 -61.82 -102.99
CA HIS A 557 -0.04 -60.68 -103.83
C HIS A 557 -0.98 -59.70 -103.10
N VAL A 558 -1.93 -60.17 -102.28
CA VAL A 558 -2.83 -59.30 -101.50
C VAL A 558 -2.07 -58.50 -100.44
N MET A 559 -1.00 -59.04 -99.85
CA MET A 559 -0.14 -58.26 -98.95
C MET A 559 0.58 -57.11 -99.67
N GLU A 560 1.16 -57.36 -100.84
CA GLU A 560 1.83 -56.31 -101.63
C GLU A 560 0.84 -55.34 -102.30
N CYS A 561 -0.36 -55.81 -102.65
CA CYS A 561 -1.35 -55.02 -103.36
C CYS A 561 -2.19 -54.14 -102.43
N ILE A 562 -2.18 -54.33 -101.10
CA ILE A 562 -2.98 -53.48 -100.19
C ILE A 562 -2.31 -52.11 -99.90
N GLU A 563 -0.98 -52.00 -100.03
CA GLU A 563 -0.27 -50.71 -100.11
C GLU A 563 -0.68 -49.87 -101.35
#